data_AF-A0A7W9HLW6-F1
#
_entry.id   AF-A0A7W9HLW6-F1
#
_cell.length_a   1.000
_cell.length_b   1.000
_cell.length_c   1.000
_cell.angle_alpha   90.00
_cell.angle_beta   90.00
_cell.angle_gamma   90.00
#
_symmetry.space_group_name_H-M   'P 1'
#
loop_
_entity.id
_entity.type
_entity.pdbx_description
1 polymer ?
#
loop_
_entity_poly.entity_id
_entity_poly.type
_entity_poly.pdbx_seq_one_letter_code
_entity_poly.pdbx_strand_id
1 'polypeptide(L)'
;MSEQGDGPPPDRRSFDKSTVDRWQVFGGMAGVAALVLSVLGGVRDLVPLSLVAAGVVTLVGIGLLHRWSRRPPRTAKGAVLPVAVTVVGLVTAAVLGLLELRPADRPAPTGDGQTGDGQTGDGQTAAEFRTGTVRLNAGSSIDFDTTAEGDGVSAFPTPRTDLTFDRSVQAGHLVVLDGPRSYRSCATSADPATTVAFEQVEHGSALCVKTSEGRWAGLVVVMVDGAVFEFDLVVWETRPV
;
A
#
# COMPACT_ATOMS: atom_id res chain seq x y z
N MET A 1 81.55 8.48 -27.39
CA MET A 1 81.42 7.15 -26.74
C MET A 1 81.01 7.42 -25.32
N SER A 2 79.72 7.26 -25.01
CA SER A 2 79.19 7.54 -23.67
C SER A 2 78.76 6.20 -23.08
N GLU A 3 79.38 5.83 -21.96
CA GLU A 3 79.07 4.62 -21.20
C GLU A 3 77.63 4.67 -20.70
N GLN A 4 76.86 3.67 -21.11
CA GLN A 4 75.50 3.43 -20.67
C GLN A 4 75.59 2.67 -19.35
N GLY A 5 75.44 3.41 -18.23
CA GLY A 5 75.48 2.86 -16.89
C GLY A 5 74.29 1.93 -16.62
N ASP A 6 74.60 0.70 -16.21
CA ASP A 6 73.64 -0.29 -15.71
C ASP A 6 73.04 0.21 -14.38
N GLY A 7 71.83 0.76 -14.47
CA GLY A 7 71.00 1.06 -13.31
C GLY A 7 70.39 -0.21 -12.72
N PRO A 8 70.17 -0.28 -11.39
CA PRO A 8 69.60 -1.45 -10.74
C PRO A 8 68.18 -1.75 -11.26
N PRO A 9 67.80 -3.04 -11.35
CA PRO A 9 66.51 -3.43 -11.87
C PRO A 9 65.38 -2.85 -11.01
N PRO A 10 64.26 -2.40 -11.61
CA PRO A 10 63.15 -1.83 -10.87
C PRO A 10 62.57 -2.86 -9.90
N ASP A 11 62.53 -2.50 -8.62
CA ASP A 11 61.86 -3.24 -7.57
C ASP A 11 60.40 -3.47 -7.97
N ARG A 12 60.08 -4.73 -8.32
CA ARG A 12 58.71 -5.21 -8.46
C ARG A 12 58.10 -5.23 -7.06
N ARG A 13 57.67 -4.07 -6.56
CA ARG A 13 56.73 -3.97 -5.44
C ARG A 13 55.50 -4.77 -5.83
N SER A 14 55.40 -5.97 -5.25
CA SER A 14 54.24 -6.83 -5.35
C SER A 14 53.02 -6.01 -4.99
N PHE A 15 52.15 -5.77 -5.96
CA PHE A 15 50.86 -5.14 -5.75
C PHE A 15 50.12 -5.99 -4.72
N ASP A 16 50.01 -5.47 -3.49
CA ASP A 16 49.46 -6.21 -2.36
C ASP A 16 47.95 -6.37 -2.57
N LYS A 17 47.59 -7.54 -3.08
CA LYS A 17 46.23 -7.94 -3.44
C LYS A 17 45.24 -7.74 -2.28
N SER A 18 45.74 -7.78 -1.05
CA SER A 18 44.96 -7.56 0.17
C SER A 18 44.37 -6.14 0.26
N THR A 19 45.01 -5.15 -0.36
CA THR A 19 44.53 -3.77 -0.34
C THR A 19 43.33 -3.59 -1.27
N VAL A 20 43.36 -4.22 -2.46
CA VAL A 20 42.27 -4.14 -3.45
C VAL A 20 41.00 -4.85 -2.96
N ASP A 21 41.15 -6.01 -2.31
CA ASP A 21 40.00 -6.74 -1.72
C ASP A 21 39.32 -5.93 -0.59
N ARG A 22 40.08 -5.09 0.14
CA ARG A 22 39.51 -4.26 1.21
C ARG A 22 38.58 -3.18 0.67
N TRP A 23 38.94 -2.52 -0.43
CA TRP A 23 38.13 -1.44 -1.02
C TRP A 23 36.83 -1.94 -1.64
N GLN A 24 36.80 -3.17 -2.16
CA GLN A 24 35.60 -3.77 -2.73
C GLN A 24 34.52 -4.08 -1.66
N VAL A 25 34.93 -4.40 -0.43
CA VAL A 25 34.00 -4.68 0.67
C VAL A 25 33.35 -3.38 1.19
N PHE A 26 34.08 -2.28 1.26
CA PHE A 26 33.54 -0.99 1.70
C PHE A 26 32.57 -0.37 0.69
N GLY A 27 32.83 -0.50 -0.61
CA GLY A 27 31.91 -0.05 -1.65
C GLY A 27 30.56 -0.77 -1.63
N GLY A 28 30.55 -2.07 -1.33
CA GLY A 28 29.32 -2.86 -1.22
C GLY A 28 28.45 -2.47 -0.03
N MET A 29 29.05 -2.21 1.14
CA MET A 29 28.31 -1.85 2.36
C MET A 29 27.69 -0.45 2.29
N ALA A 30 28.37 0.51 1.65
CA ALA A 30 27.81 1.85 1.44
C ALA A 30 26.58 1.83 0.52
N GLY A 31 26.57 0.98 -0.51
CA GLY A 31 25.41 0.80 -1.40
C GLY A 31 24.19 0.19 -0.69
N VAL A 32 24.42 -0.79 0.19
CA VAL A 32 23.34 -1.39 1.00
C VAL A 32 22.77 -0.39 2.00
N ALA A 33 23.62 0.39 2.68
CA ALA A 33 23.16 1.41 3.62
C ALA A 33 22.34 2.52 2.93
N ALA A 34 22.77 2.97 1.74
CA ALA A 34 22.03 3.95 0.94
C ALA A 34 20.68 3.41 0.47
N LEU A 35 20.60 2.12 0.09
CA LEU A 35 19.36 1.48 -0.32
C LEU A 35 18.38 1.33 0.85
N VAL A 36 18.87 0.96 2.04
CA VAL A 36 18.06 0.88 3.27
C VAL A 36 17.56 2.27 3.70
N LEU A 37 18.39 3.31 3.62
CA LEU A 37 17.98 4.69 3.94
C LEU A 37 16.98 5.25 2.92
N SER A 38 17.11 4.91 1.63
CA SER A 38 16.14 5.27 0.60
C SER A 38 14.76 4.65 0.85
N VAL A 39 14.74 3.38 1.30
CA VAL A 39 13.50 2.67 1.67
C VAL A 39 12.87 3.25 2.94
N LEU A 40 13.68 3.63 3.94
CA LEU A 40 13.19 4.21 5.20
C LEU A 40 12.73 5.67 5.06
N GLY A 41 13.27 6.43 4.10
CA GLY A 41 12.98 7.85 3.92
C GLY A 41 11.81 8.18 3.00
N GLY A 42 11.43 7.28 2.08
CA GLY A 42 10.60 7.66 0.93
C GLY A 42 9.24 6.99 0.77
N VAL A 43 8.90 5.93 1.52
CA VAL A 43 7.77 5.09 1.13
C VAL A 43 6.96 4.61 2.33
N ARG A 44 5.96 5.41 2.73
CA ARG A 44 4.94 4.99 3.70
C ARG A 44 3.68 4.39 3.06
N ASP A 45 3.51 4.51 1.73
CA ASP A 45 2.26 4.14 1.05
C ASP A 45 2.37 2.99 0.03
N LEU A 46 3.52 2.29 -0.08
CA LEU A 46 3.68 1.13 -0.97
C LEU A 46 4.04 -0.15 -0.19
N VAL A 47 3.14 -0.55 0.71
CA VAL A 47 3.21 -1.81 1.48
C VAL A 47 3.47 -3.06 0.62
N PRO A 48 2.93 -3.23 -0.62
CA PRO A 48 3.21 -4.44 -1.38
C PRO A 48 4.64 -4.49 -1.95
N LEU A 49 5.25 -3.35 -2.28
CA LEU A 49 6.62 -3.31 -2.83
C LEU A 49 7.68 -3.53 -1.76
N SER A 50 7.44 -3.10 -0.51
CA SER A 50 8.36 -3.35 0.59
C SER A 50 8.44 -4.84 0.95
N LEU A 51 7.34 -5.59 0.84
CA LEU A 51 7.35 -7.04 1.06
C LEU A 51 8.13 -7.80 -0.01
N VAL A 52 7.98 -7.41 -1.29
CA VAL A 52 8.76 -7.98 -2.38
C VAL A 52 10.25 -7.68 -2.21
N ALA A 53 10.60 -6.44 -1.85
CA ALA A 53 11.99 -6.06 -1.60
C ALA A 53 12.60 -6.83 -0.42
N ALA A 54 11.85 -6.98 0.69
CA ALA A 54 12.28 -7.77 1.84
C ALA A 54 12.48 -9.25 1.48
N GLY A 55 11.60 -9.82 0.66
CA GLY A 55 11.72 -11.19 0.14
C GLY A 55 12.99 -11.39 -0.70
N VAL A 56 13.26 -10.46 -1.64
CA VAL A 56 14.47 -10.52 -2.48
C VAL A 56 15.75 -10.41 -1.66
N VAL A 57 15.81 -9.47 -0.71
CA VAL A 57 16.98 -9.30 0.17
C VAL A 57 17.23 -10.56 1.00
N THR A 58 16.17 -11.18 1.52
CA THR A 58 16.26 -12.43 2.30
C THR A 58 16.81 -13.58 1.46
N LEU A 59 16.30 -13.77 0.24
CA LEU A 59 16.76 -14.82 -0.67
C LEU A 59 18.22 -14.63 -1.09
N VAL A 60 18.64 -13.39 -1.37
CA VAL A 60 20.04 -13.07 -1.66
C VAL A 60 20.93 -13.36 -0.45
N GLY A 61 20.49 -12.99 0.75
CA GLY A 61 21.19 -13.29 2.00
C GLY A 61 21.40 -14.80 2.22
N ILE A 62 20.33 -15.60 2.05
CA ILE A 62 20.40 -17.07 2.15
C ILE A 62 21.33 -17.65 1.09
N GLY A 63 21.26 -17.17 -0.16
CA GLY A 63 22.12 -17.63 -1.25
C GLY A 63 23.60 -17.36 -1.00
N LEU A 64 23.94 -16.18 -0.47
CA LEU A 64 25.30 -15.83 -0.09
C LEU A 64 25.81 -16.69 1.08
N LEU A 65 24.99 -16.92 2.10
CA LEU A 65 25.33 -17.77 3.24
C LEU A 65 25.59 -19.21 2.80
N HIS A 66 24.73 -19.76 1.95
CA HIS A 66 24.87 -21.10 1.40
C HIS A 66 26.09 -21.24 0.47
N ARG A 67 26.41 -20.20 -0.31
CA ARG A 67 27.65 -20.18 -1.12
C ARG A 67 28.90 -20.16 -0.24
N TRP A 68 28.84 -19.50 0.91
CA TRP A 68 29.97 -19.39 1.83
C TRP A 68 30.20 -20.68 2.62
N SER A 69 29.13 -21.38 3.05
CA SER A 69 29.24 -22.65 3.78
C SER A 69 29.86 -23.79 2.96
N ARG A 70 29.79 -23.72 1.63
CA ARG A 70 30.41 -24.71 0.73
C ARG A 70 31.91 -24.51 0.50
N ARG A 71 32.53 -23.45 1.02
CA ARG A 71 33.99 -23.29 0.91
C ARG A 71 34.68 -24.10 2.01
N PRO A 72 35.60 -25.03 1.68
CA PRO A 72 36.28 -25.84 2.68
C PRO A 72 37.08 -24.93 3.63
N PRO A 73 37.01 -25.15 4.94
CA PRO A 73 37.64 -24.28 5.94
C PRO A 73 39.16 -24.34 5.80
N ARG A 74 39.72 -23.35 5.09
CA ARG A 74 41.16 -23.12 5.07
C ARG A 74 41.50 -22.25 6.26
N THR A 75 41.91 -22.91 7.34
CA THR A 75 42.49 -22.38 8.59
C THR A 75 41.51 -21.79 9.62
N ALA A 76 41.60 -22.31 10.84
CA ALA A 76 40.68 -22.11 11.97
C ALA A 76 40.74 -20.73 12.66
N LYS A 77 41.20 -19.67 11.97
CA LYS A 77 41.31 -18.31 12.55
C LYS A 77 40.22 -17.34 12.09
N GLY A 78 39.18 -17.80 11.39
CA GLY A 78 38.15 -16.96 10.77
C GLY A 78 36.73 -17.08 11.33
N ALA A 79 36.55 -17.46 12.60
CA ALA A 79 35.23 -17.71 13.19
C ALA A 79 34.48 -16.45 13.68
N VAL A 80 34.91 -15.24 13.31
CA VAL A 80 34.32 -13.98 13.81
C VAL A 80 33.17 -13.46 12.92
N LEU A 81 33.13 -13.85 11.64
CA LEU A 81 32.12 -13.33 10.70
C LEU A 81 30.69 -13.91 10.83
N PRO A 82 30.45 -15.20 11.15
CA PRO A 82 29.09 -15.74 11.15
C PRO A 82 28.22 -15.24 12.31
N VAL A 83 28.83 -14.74 13.39
CA VAL A 83 28.10 -14.17 14.54
C VAL A 83 27.55 -12.77 14.23
N ALA A 84 28.23 -11.99 13.38
CA ALA A 84 27.78 -10.65 13.04
C ALA A 84 26.49 -10.66 12.18
N VAL A 85 26.32 -11.66 11.32
CA VAL A 85 25.14 -11.76 10.43
C VAL A 85 23.88 -12.19 11.19
N THR A 86 24.00 -13.06 12.20
CA THR A 86 22.86 -13.44 13.04
C THR A 86 22.42 -12.32 13.97
N VAL A 87 23.34 -11.50 14.50
CA VAL A 87 22.99 -10.36 15.35
C VAL A 87 22.24 -9.28 14.56
N VAL A 88 22.64 -8.98 13.32
CA VAL A 88 21.92 -8.02 12.45
C VAL A 88 20.53 -8.52 12.06
N GLY A 89 20.37 -9.83 11.82
CA GLY A 89 19.06 -10.43 11.54
C GLY A 89 18.07 -10.31 12.71
N LEU A 90 18.56 -10.48 13.95
CA LEU A 90 17.73 -10.44 15.16
C LEU A 90 17.31 -9.01 15.53
N VAL A 91 18.18 -8.02 15.31
CA VAL A 91 17.85 -6.60 15.55
C VAL A 91 16.81 -6.09 14.56
N THR A 92 16.85 -6.51 13.29
CA THR A 92 15.87 -6.09 12.28
C THR A 92 14.47 -6.67 12.56
N ALA A 93 14.38 -7.91 13.03
CA ALA A 93 13.11 -8.53 13.41
C ALA A 93 12.48 -7.89 14.67
N ALA A 94 13.30 -7.49 15.64
CA ALA A 94 12.82 -6.80 16.85
C ALA A 94 12.29 -5.38 16.55
N VAL A 95 12.89 -4.66 15.60
CA VAL A 95 12.44 -3.32 15.20
C VAL A 95 11.13 -3.40 14.41
N LEU A 96 10.94 -4.41 13.56
CA LEU A 96 9.66 -4.64 12.85
C LEU A 96 8.52 -5.04 13.80
N GLY A 97 8.78 -5.91 14.78
CA GLY A 97 7.77 -6.29 15.78
C GLY A 97 7.36 -5.17 16.74
N LEU A 98 8.21 -4.16 16.95
CA LEU A 98 7.89 -3.01 17.82
C LEU A 98 7.13 -1.89 17.08
N LEU A 99 7.08 -1.93 15.74
CA LEU A 99 6.31 -0.99 14.92
C LEU A 99 4.82 -1.38 14.79
N GLU A 100 4.46 -2.64 15.08
CA GLU A 100 3.07 -3.14 15.03
C GLU A 100 2.29 -3.01 16.36
N LEU A 101 2.91 -2.46 17.42
CA LEU A 101 2.27 -2.34 18.75
C LEU A 101 2.06 -0.89 19.22
N ARG A 102 2.09 0.10 18.32
CA ARG A 102 1.51 1.41 18.65
C ARG A 102 0.01 1.36 18.32
N PRO A 103 -0.89 1.24 19.32
CA PRO A 103 -2.25 1.66 19.11
C PRO A 103 -2.18 3.11 18.63
N ALA A 104 -2.74 3.36 17.45
CA ALA A 104 -3.04 4.72 17.07
C ALA A 104 -4.02 5.24 18.12
N ASP A 105 -3.53 6.06 19.05
CA ASP A 105 -4.35 7.02 19.77
C ASP A 105 -4.93 7.96 18.71
N ARG A 106 -5.97 7.47 18.04
CA ARG A 106 -6.84 8.28 17.20
C ARG A 106 -7.59 9.14 18.20
N PRO A 107 -7.42 10.48 18.18
CA PRO A 107 -8.30 11.33 18.97
C PRO A 107 -9.73 10.99 18.59
N ALA A 108 -10.54 10.68 19.59
CA ALA A 108 -11.98 10.52 19.42
C ALA A 108 -12.49 11.72 18.61
N PRO A 109 -13.38 11.54 17.62
CA PRO A 109 -14.04 12.66 17.02
C PRO A 109 -14.81 13.37 18.13
N THR A 110 -14.30 14.54 18.52
CA THR A 110 -15.05 15.52 19.31
C THR A 110 -16.29 15.82 18.49
N GLY A 111 -17.42 15.27 18.93
CA GLY A 111 -18.71 15.53 18.35
C GLY A 111 -19.08 16.97 18.64
N ASP A 112 -18.74 17.86 17.71
CA ASP A 112 -19.19 19.24 17.71
C ASP A 112 -19.92 19.50 16.39
N GLY A 113 -21.22 19.79 16.50
CA GLY A 113 -21.96 20.51 15.46
C GLY A 113 -22.71 19.62 14.47
N GLN A 114 -23.74 18.93 14.95
CA GLN A 114 -24.97 18.77 14.16
C GLN A 114 -25.50 20.17 13.85
N THR A 115 -25.07 20.76 12.73
CA THR A 115 -25.80 21.86 12.12
C THR A 115 -26.99 21.22 11.42
N GLY A 116 -28.08 21.11 12.18
CA GLY A 116 -29.38 20.77 11.63
C GLY A 116 -29.84 21.91 10.74
N ASP A 117 -29.74 21.71 9.43
CA ASP A 117 -30.48 22.51 8.45
C ASP A 117 -31.48 21.61 7.73
N GLY A 118 -32.75 21.80 8.08
CA GLY A 118 -33.85 21.67 7.12
C GLY A 118 -34.46 20.29 6.93
N GLN A 119 -34.79 19.56 8.00
CA GLN A 119 -35.82 18.54 7.90
C GLN A 119 -37.21 19.20 7.84
N THR A 120 -37.69 19.46 6.63
CA THR A 120 -39.12 19.69 6.35
C THR A 120 -39.44 19.18 4.95
N GLY A 121 -40.13 18.04 4.88
CA GLY A 121 -40.70 17.52 3.63
C GLY A 121 -40.92 16.01 3.67
N ASP A 122 -42.09 15.60 4.17
CA ASP A 122 -42.71 14.26 4.09
C ASP A 122 -41.98 13.21 3.23
N GLY A 123 -41.46 12.18 3.89
CA GLY A 123 -40.95 10.99 3.25
C GLY A 123 -40.20 10.14 4.26
N GLN A 124 -40.80 9.00 4.65
CA GLN A 124 -40.17 7.96 5.47
C GLN A 124 -38.68 7.86 5.16
N THR A 125 -37.80 8.00 6.14
CA THR A 125 -36.37 7.72 5.98
C THR A 125 -36.21 6.22 5.75
N ALA A 126 -35.57 5.83 4.63
CA ALA A 126 -35.26 4.42 4.42
C ALA A 126 -34.30 3.97 5.53
N ALA A 127 -34.51 2.78 6.09
CA ALA A 127 -33.61 2.24 7.11
C ALA A 127 -32.21 2.05 6.51
N GLU A 128 -31.17 2.34 7.29
CA GLU A 128 -29.79 2.14 6.89
C GLU A 128 -29.39 0.68 7.18
N PHE A 129 -28.89 -0.02 6.16
CA PHE A 129 -28.35 -1.38 6.26
C PHE A 129 -26.88 -1.36 6.70
N ARG A 130 -26.11 -0.41 6.15
CA ARG A 130 -24.66 -0.31 6.38
C ARG A 130 -24.20 1.12 6.23
N THR A 131 -23.31 1.58 7.11
CA THR A 131 -22.64 2.88 7.00
C THR A 131 -21.17 2.78 7.40
N GLY A 132 -20.35 3.71 6.91
CA GLY A 132 -18.93 3.80 7.27
C GLY A 132 -18.07 4.38 6.16
N THR A 133 -16.78 4.59 6.44
CA THR A 133 -15.81 5.03 5.44
C THR A 133 -15.13 3.81 4.82
N VAL A 134 -15.09 3.74 3.49
CA VAL A 134 -14.47 2.66 2.74
C VAL A 134 -13.36 3.22 1.88
N ARG A 135 -12.22 2.52 1.84
CA ARG A 135 -11.08 2.83 0.97
C ARG A 135 -10.85 1.69 -0.01
N LEU A 136 -10.86 2.01 -1.30
CA LEU A 136 -10.55 1.11 -2.40
C LEU A 136 -9.22 1.52 -3.04
N ASN A 137 -8.40 0.53 -3.38
CA ASN A 137 -7.23 0.74 -4.23
C ASN A 137 -7.61 0.44 -5.69
N ALA A 138 -6.89 1.01 -6.66
CA ALA A 138 -7.09 0.70 -8.07
C ALA A 138 -6.97 -0.81 -8.33
N GLY A 139 -7.92 -1.34 -9.10
CA GLY A 139 -8.13 -2.76 -9.34
C GLY A 139 -9.03 -3.45 -8.31
N SER A 140 -9.40 -2.79 -7.22
CA SER A 140 -10.27 -3.37 -6.19
C SER A 140 -11.75 -3.23 -6.54
N SER A 141 -12.57 -4.00 -5.85
CA SER A 141 -14.02 -3.98 -5.96
C SER A 141 -14.67 -4.08 -4.60
N ILE A 142 -15.96 -3.73 -4.51
CA ILE A 142 -16.77 -3.85 -3.30
C ILE A 142 -18.13 -4.49 -3.61
N ASP A 143 -18.54 -5.37 -2.70
CA ASP A 143 -19.90 -5.86 -2.50
C ASP A 143 -20.51 -5.05 -1.34
N PHE A 144 -21.58 -4.29 -1.61
CA PHE A 144 -22.22 -3.44 -0.61
C PHE A 144 -23.18 -4.21 0.29
N ASP A 145 -23.58 -5.42 -0.10
CA ASP A 145 -24.55 -6.24 0.59
C ASP A 145 -23.94 -7.13 1.67
N THR A 146 -22.61 -7.20 1.75
CA THR A 146 -21.89 -7.89 2.82
C THR A 146 -21.44 -6.95 3.93
N THR A 147 -21.61 -7.41 5.18
CA THR A 147 -21.03 -6.83 6.40
C THR A 147 -19.87 -7.68 6.93
N ALA A 148 -19.38 -8.64 6.14
CA ALA A 148 -18.30 -9.53 6.52
C ALA A 148 -16.94 -8.81 6.65
N GLU A 149 -15.95 -9.54 7.14
CA GLU A 149 -14.58 -9.07 7.32
C GLU A 149 -14.02 -8.44 6.02
N GLY A 150 -13.34 -7.29 6.16
CA GLY A 150 -12.80 -6.55 5.02
C GLY A 150 -13.81 -5.65 4.31
N ASP A 151 -14.97 -5.35 4.92
CA ASP A 151 -15.92 -4.36 4.40
C ASP A 151 -16.49 -4.71 3.01
N GLY A 152 -16.48 -5.99 2.64
CA GLY A 152 -16.87 -6.44 1.31
C GLY A 152 -15.90 -6.06 0.20
N VAL A 153 -14.73 -5.52 0.54
CA VAL A 153 -13.68 -5.15 -0.41
C VAL A 153 -12.94 -6.40 -0.87
N SER A 154 -12.82 -6.57 -2.18
CA SER A 154 -12.11 -7.67 -2.83
C SER A 154 -11.10 -7.15 -3.83
N ALA A 155 -9.94 -7.81 -3.91
CA ALA A 155 -8.87 -7.45 -4.85
C ALA A 155 -9.24 -7.68 -6.33
N PHE A 156 -10.31 -8.44 -6.60
CA PHE A 156 -10.81 -8.71 -7.94
C PHE A 156 -12.34 -8.71 -7.92
N PRO A 157 -13.00 -8.30 -9.03
CA PRO A 157 -14.44 -8.41 -9.15
C PRO A 157 -14.94 -9.85 -8.99
N THR A 158 -16.06 -10.01 -8.30
CA THR A 158 -16.77 -11.27 -8.12
C THR A 158 -18.18 -11.15 -8.70
N PRO A 159 -18.95 -12.25 -8.81
CA PRO A 159 -20.35 -12.16 -9.23
C PRO A 159 -21.25 -11.30 -8.34
N ARG A 160 -20.81 -10.93 -7.12
CA ARG A 160 -21.52 -10.07 -6.17
C ARG A 160 -20.96 -8.65 -6.09
N THR A 161 -20.05 -8.29 -6.99
CA THR A 161 -19.48 -6.95 -7.02
C THR A 161 -20.50 -5.93 -7.49
N ASP A 162 -20.73 -4.90 -6.68
CA ASP A 162 -21.60 -3.78 -7.03
C ASP A 162 -20.82 -2.62 -7.64
N LEU A 163 -19.60 -2.38 -7.15
CA LEU A 163 -18.73 -1.32 -7.63
C LEU A 163 -17.30 -1.83 -7.79
N THR A 164 -16.69 -1.47 -8.92
CA THR A 164 -15.26 -1.67 -9.20
C THR A 164 -14.58 -0.32 -9.32
N PHE A 165 -13.38 -0.22 -8.76
CA PHE A 165 -12.54 0.96 -8.87
C PHE A 165 -11.21 0.59 -9.52
N ASP A 166 -10.89 1.23 -10.64
CA ASP A 166 -9.56 1.19 -11.26
C ASP A 166 -9.13 2.62 -11.62
N ARG A 167 -9.15 2.99 -12.90
CA ARG A 167 -9.01 4.40 -13.35
C ARG A 167 -10.35 5.10 -13.56
N SER A 168 -11.42 4.44 -13.17
CA SER A 168 -12.79 4.92 -13.24
C SER A 168 -13.62 4.19 -12.19
N VAL A 169 -14.76 4.79 -11.82
CA VAL A 169 -15.76 4.16 -10.98
C VAL A 169 -16.74 3.44 -11.89
N GLN A 170 -16.88 2.13 -11.74
CA GLN A 170 -17.73 1.29 -12.58
C GLN A 170 -18.74 0.54 -11.74
N ALA A 171 -20.00 0.56 -12.17
CA ALA A 171 -21.08 -0.20 -11.55
C ALA A 171 -22.15 -0.55 -12.59
N GLY A 172 -23.00 -1.53 -12.30
CA GLY A 172 -24.13 -1.88 -13.19
C GLY A 172 -25.13 -0.74 -13.34
N HIS A 173 -25.26 0.11 -12.31
CA HIS A 173 -26.14 1.27 -12.30
C HIS A 173 -25.56 2.33 -11.36
N LEU A 174 -24.97 3.37 -11.95
CA LEU A 174 -24.28 4.44 -11.27
C LEU A 174 -24.96 5.77 -11.59
N VAL A 175 -25.10 6.64 -10.60
CA VAL A 175 -25.65 7.99 -10.78
C VAL A 175 -24.73 8.98 -10.10
N VAL A 176 -24.42 10.08 -10.76
CA VAL A 176 -23.77 11.26 -10.14
C VAL A 176 -24.87 12.23 -9.71
N LEU A 177 -24.81 12.73 -8.48
CA LEU A 177 -25.81 13.65 -7.94
C LEU A 177 -25.29 15.10 -7.91
N ASP A 178 -26.14 16.04 -8.31
CA ASP A 178 -25.92 17.49 -8.18
C ASP A 178 -26.32 18.02 -6.79
N GLY A 179 -26.03 17.26 -5.73
CA GLY A 179 -26.47 17.58 -4.38
C GLY A 179 -26.21 16.48 -3.35
N PRO A 180 -26.78 16.60 -2.13
CA PRO A 180 -26.53 15.63 -1.08
C PRO A 180 -27.08 14.24 -1.42
N ARG A 181 -26.36 13.21 -0.99
CA ARG A 181 -26.84 11.82 -1.10
C ARG A 181 -28.09 11.63 -0.23
N SER A 182 -29.10 11.00 -0.80
CA SER A 182 -30.25 10.48 -0.07
C SER A 182 -30.86 9.31 -0.84
N TYR A 183 -31.57 8.41 -0.17
CA TYR A 183 -32.29 7.32 -0.85
C TYR A 183 -33.20 7.85 -1.96
N ARG A 184 -33.95 8.94 -1.69
CA ARG A 184 -34.88 9.53 -2.67
C ARG A 184 -34.10 10.04 -3.89
N SER A 185 -33.02 10.80 -3.68
CA SER A 185 -32.17 11.32 -4.76
C SER A 185 -31.64 10.20 -5.65
N CYS A 186 -31.18 9.08 -5.05
CA CYS A 186 -30.72 7.92 -5.80
C CYS A 186 -31.86 7.26 -6.59
N ALA A 187 -32.98 6.99 -5.93
CA ALA A 187 -34.09 6.24 -6.51
C ALA A 187 -34.88 6.98 -7.60
N THR A 188 -34.85 8.32 -7.60
CA THR A 188 -35.57 9.14 -8.60
C THR A 188 -34.68 9.68 -9.71
N SER A 189 -33.38 9.42 -9.68
CA SER A 189 -32.49 9.89 -10.75
C SER A 189 -32.78 9.16 -12.07
N ALA A 190 -32.77 9.91 -13.17
CA ALA A 190 -33.19 9.43 -14.48
C ALA A 190 -32.03 9.04 -15.41
N ASP A 191 -30.79 9.41 -15.07
CA ASP A 191 -29.64 9.31 -15.96
C ASP A 191 -28.57 8.37 -15.39
N PRO A 192 -28.80 7.04 -15.42
CA PRO A 192 -27.80 6.09 -14.97
C PRO A 192 -26.66 5.99 -15.99
N ALA A 193 -25.44 6.07 -15.47
CA ALA A 193 -24.22 5.66 -16.13
C ALA A 193 -23.82 4.24 -15.66
N THR A 194 -22.90 3.62 -16.38
CA THR A 194 -22.21 2.40 -15.93
C THR A 194 -20.75 2.66 -15.58
N THR A 195 -20.24 3.83 -15.96
CA THR A 195 -18.85 4.24 -15.74
C THR A 195 -18.81 5.75 -15.59
N VAL A 196 -18.11 6.22 -14.56
CA VAL A 196 -17.75 7.63 -14.37
C VAL A 196 -16.23 7.71 -14.35
N ALA A 197 -15.68 8.57 -15.21
CA ALA A 197 -14.25 8.75 -15.29
C ALA A 197 -13.73 9.37 -14.00
N PHE A 198 -12.53 8.99 -13.57
CA PHE A 198 -11.96 9.46 -12.31
C PHE A 198 -11.85 10.98 -12.24
N GLU A 199 -11.58 11.63 -13.38
CA GLU A 199 -11.46 13.08 -13.51
C GLU A 199 -12.79 13.82 -13.33
N GLN A 200 -13.93 13.10 -13.37
CA GLN A 200 -15.26 13.65 -13.14
C GLN A 200 -15.70 13.54 -11.68
N VAL A 201 -14.90 12.88 -10.84
CA VAL A 201 -15.21 12.62 -9.44
C VAL A 201 -14.28 13.48 -8.58
N GLU A 202 -14.87 14.43 -7.87
CA GLU A 202 -14.14 15.35 -7.01
C GLU A 202 -14.42 15.05 -5.53
N HIS A 203 -13.58 15.59 -4.65
CA HIS A 203 -13.84 15.56 -3.21
C HIS A 203 -15.22 16.18 -2.91
N GLY A 204 -16.06 15.44 -2.19
CA GLY A 204 -17.43 15.84 -1.85
C GLY A 204 -18.47 15.48 -2.90
N SER A 205 -18.10 14.97 -4.08
CA SER A 205 -19.06 14.46 -5.05
C SER A 205 -19.90 13.35 -4.43
N ALA A 206 -21.21 13.37 -4.71
CA ALA A 206 -22.13 12.34 -4.28
C ALA A 206 -22.48 11.41 -5.44
N LEU A 207 -22.36 10.11 -5.19
CA LEU A 207 -22.64 9.05 -6.16
C LEU A 207 -23.70 8.12 -5.58
N CYS A 208 -24.53 7.54 -6.43
CA CYS A 208 -25.41 6.44 -6.06
C CYS A 208 -25.09 5.22 -6.90
N VAL A 209 -25.04 4.06 -6.25
CA VAL A 209 -24.90 2.76 -6.91
C VAL A 209 -26.10 1.92 -6.55
N LYS A 210 -26.72 1.28 -7.54
CA LYS A 210 -27.72 0.24 -7.28
C LYS A 210 -27.01 -1.11 -7.15
N THR A 211 -27.22 -1.78 -6.03
CA THR A 211 -26.63 -3.11 -5.78
C THR A 211 -27.32 -4.18 -6.63
N SER A 212 -26.68 -5.33 -6.77
CA SER A 212 -27.21 -6.45 -7.55
C SER A 212 -28.53 -7.00 -6.98
N GLU A 213 -28.74 -6.81 -5.68
CA GLU A 213 -29.92 -7.17 -4.88
C GLU A 213 -31.01 -6.09 -4.94
N GLY A 214 -30.74 -4.96 -5.61
CA GLY A 214 -31.67 -3.87 -5.82
C GLY A 214 -31.72 -2.84 -4.70
N ARG A 215 -30.79 -2.87 -3.74
CA ARG A 215 -30.61 -1.79 -2.77
C ARG A 215 -29.96 -0.58 -3.43
N TRP A 216 -30.05 0.57 -2.77
CA TRP A 216 -29.30 1.76 -3.14
C TRP A 216 -28.18 1.98 -2.12
N ALA A 217 -26.98 2.22 -2.63
CA ALA A 217 -25.83 2.69 -1.90
C ALA A 217 -25.55 4.15 -2.30
N GLY A 218 -25.49 5.04 -1.33
CA GLY A 218 -25.05 6.42 -1.51
C GLY A 218 -23.61 6.57 -1.02
N LEU A 219 -22.76 7.15 -1.86
CA LEU A 219 -21.36 7.39 -1.61
C LEU A 219 -21.13 8.90 -1.61
N VAL A 220 -20.34 9.42 -0.67
CA VAL A 220 -19.76 10.77 -0.76
C VAL A 220 -18.26 10.60 -0.75
N VAL A 221 -17.64 11.16 -1.76
CA VAL A 221 -16.22 11.02 -2.01
C VAL A 221 -15.44 11.82 -0.97
N VAL A 222 -14.58 11.14 -0.22
CA VAL A 222 -13.74 11.72 0.84
C VAL A 222 -12.32 11.94 0.32
N MET A 223 -11.81 11.04 -0.52
CA MET A 223 -10.47 11.19 -1.09
C MET A 223 -10.38 10.50 -2.45
N VAL A 224 -9.63 11.11 -3.35
CA VAL A 224 -9.41 10.68 -4.73
C VAL A 224 -7.94 10.96 -5.04
N ASP A 225 -7.10 9.93 -5.04
CA ASP A 225 -5.67 10.06 -5.35
C ASP A 225 -5.21 8.90 -6.25
N GLY A 226 -5.31 9.07 -7.57
CA GLY A 226 -4.84 8.22 -8.67
C GLY A 226 -5.09 6.70 -8.57
N ALA A 227 -4.52 6.07 -7.55
CA ALA A 227 -4.66 4.67 -7.19
C ALA A 227 -5.55 4.42 -5.96
N VAL A 228 -6.11 5.45 -5.32
CA VAL A 228 -6.91 5.35 -4.09
C VAL A 228 -8.22 6.12 -4.23
N PHE A 229 -9.31 5.46 -3.85
CA PHE A 229 -10.65 6.02 -3.80
C PHE A 229 -11.25 5.77 -2.42
N GLU A 230 -11.45 6.82 -1.64
CA GLU A 230 -12.04 6.78 -0.31
C GLU A 230 -13.37 7.52 -0.29
N PHE A 231 -14.39 6.92 0.32
CA PHE A 231 -15.72 7.50 0.38
C PHE A 231 -16.44 7.09 1.66
N ASP A 232 -17.32 7.98 2.11
CA ASP A 232 -18.33 7.65 3.09
C ASP A 232 -19.48 6.94 2.40
N LEU A 233 -19.87 5.80 2.95
CA LEU A 233 -20.90 4.91 2.44
C LEU A 233 -22.14 4.95 3.33
N VAL A 234 -23.31 4.94 2.70
CA VAL A 234 -24.58 4.57 3.32
C VAL A 234 -25.32 3.63 2.36
N VAL A 235 -25.63 2.43 2.79
CA VAL A 235 -26.50 1.48 2.08
C VAL A 235 -27.86 1.51 2.75
N TRP A 236 -28.92 1.70 1.97
CA TRP A 236 -30.29 1.66 2.48
C TRP A 236 -30.93 0.31 2.23
N GLU A 237 -31.77 -0.13 3.16
CA GLU A 237 -32.61 -1.30 2.98
C GLU A 237 -33.55 -1.12 1.78
N THR A 238 -33.82 -2.22 1.07
CA THR A 238 -34.89 -2.23 0.07
C THR A 238 -36.20 -1.93 0.77
N ARG A 239 -36.94 -0.92 0.30
CA ARG A 239 -38.29 -0.74 0.82
C ARG A 239 -39.12 -1.93 0.36
N PRO A 240 -39.89 -2.56 1.26
CA PRO A 240 -41.00 -3.39 0.80
C PRO A 240 -41.91 -2.49 -0.04
N VAL A 241 -42.10 -2.88 -1.30
CA VAL A 241 -43.07 -2.27 -2.22
C VAL A 241 -44.49 -2.57 -1.72
#